data_AF-A0A0F7LGF3-F1
#
_entry.id   AF-A0A0F7LGF3-F1
#
_cell.length_a   1.000
_cell.length_b   1.000
_cell.length_c   1.000
_cell.angle_alpha   90.00
_cell.angle_beta   90.00
_cell.angle_gamma   90.00
#
_symmetry.space_group_name_H-M   'P 1'
#
loop_
_entity.id
_entity.type
_entity.pdbx_description
1 polymer ?
#
loop_
_entity_poly.entity_id
_entity_poly.type
_entity_poly.pdbx_seq_one_letter_code
_entity_poly.pdbx_strand_id
1 'polypeptide(L)'
;MLQKVMCGYTTAISKFKSNPSAALAEAQGDAIAVSSNNQIQFYAVPAALFEEMSAFCEYAQRGSTELKSIPANFTGEGLNMNKIATKMAAKIKEGMSGDYEEWS
;
A
#
# COMPACT_ATOMS: atom_id res chain seq x y z
N MET A 1 35.83 -5.14 0.54
CA MET A 1 34.66 -5.18 1.45
C MET A 1 33.72 -6.26 0.93
N LEU A 2 33.28 -7.21 1.75
CA LEU A 2 32.27 -8.21 1.34
C LEU A 2 30.88 -7.64 1.59
N GLN A 3 29.98 -7.76 0.62
CA GLN A 3 28.58 -7.34 0.74
C GLN A 3 27.67 -8.50 0.32
N LYS A 4 26.68 -8.84 1.15
CA LYS A 4 25.68 -9.86 0.85
C LYS A 4 24.65 -9.26 -0.12
N VAL A 5 24.51 -9.87 -1.29
CA VAL A 5 23.52 -9.49 -2.31
C VAL A 5 22.35 -10.47 -2.22
N MET A 6 21.12 -9.94 -2.19
CA MET A 6 19.89 -10.72 -2.01
C MET A 6 19.17 -11.06 -3.33
N CYS A 7 19.74 -10.71 -4.47
CA CYS A 7 19.17 -10.95 -5.81
C CYS A 7 20.20 -11.60 -6.74
N GLY A 8 19.73 -12.28 -7.79
CA GLY A 8 20.59 -12.95 -8.77
C GLY A 8 21.32 -12.01 -9.72
N TYR A 9 20.82 -10.78 -9.88
CA TYR A 9 21.30 -9.83 -10.87
C TYR A 9 21.83 -8.55 -10.24
N THR A 10 22.96 -8.07 -10.76
CA THR A 10 23.59 -6.82 -10.31
C THR A 10 23.92 -5.93 -11.50
N THR A 11 23.70 -4.63 -11.38
CA THR A 11 24.09 -3.64 -12.39
C THR A 11 24.77 -2.45 -11.74
N ALA A 12 25.61 -1.75 -12.49
CA ALA A 12 26.20 -0.49 -12.06
C ALA A 12 25.21 0.66 -12.26
N ILE A 13 25.25 1.67 -11.39
CA ILE A 13 24.35 2.83 -11.46
C ILE A 13 24.51 3.62 -12.76
N SER A 14 25.70 3.61 -13.37
CA SER A 14 25.95 4.22 -14.67
C SER A 14 25.19 3.52 -15.80
N LYS A 15 25.23 2.18 -15.85
CA LYS A 15 24.46 1.38 -16.81
C LYS A 15 22.96 1.55 -16.56
N PHE A 16 22.52 1.46 -15.31
CA PHE A 16 21.12 1.62 -14.94
C PHE A 16 20.54 2.98 -15.34
N LYS A 17 21.27 4.08 -15.09
CA LYS A 17 20.83 5.44 -15.47
C LYS A 17 20.64 5.64 -16.97
N SER A 18 21.43 4.94 -17.79
CA SER A 18 21.35 5.08 -19.25
C SER A 18 20.06 4.49 -19.82
N ASN A 19 19.61 3.34 -19.30
CA ASN A 19 18.37 2.71 -19.71
C ASN A 19 17.81 1.80 -18.59
N PRO A 20 17.02 2.36 -17.67
CA PRO A 20 16.43 1.61 -16.55
C PRO A 20 15.53 0.47 -17.02
N SER A 21 14.73 0.71 -18.05
CA SER A 21 13.76 -0.26 -18.58
C SER A 21 14.47 -1.47 -19.20
N ALA A 22 15.54 -1.25 -19.95
CA ALA A 22 16.33 -2.35 -20.50
C ALA A 22 17.02 -3.17 -19.40
N ALA A 23 17.56 -2.50 -18.36
CA ALA A 23 18.18 -3.20 -17.24
C ALA A 23 17.18 -4.09 -16.46
N LEU A 24 15.93 -3.66 -16.32
CA LEU A 24 14.86 -4.46 -15.73
C LEU A 24 14.39 -5.59 -16.67
N ALA A 25 14.34 -5.34 -17.98
CA ALA A 25 13.99 -6.37 -18.97
C ALA A 25 15.06 -7.47 -19.08
N GLU A 26 16.34 -7.13 -18.96
CA GLU A 26 17.47 -8.08 -18.89
C GLU A 26 17.31 -9.06 -17.72
N ALA A 27 16.71 -8.63 -16.62
CA ALA A 27 16.45 -9.45 -15.44
C ALA A 27 15.18 -10.32 -15.56
N GLN A 28 14.48 -10.29 -16.69
CA GLN A 28 13.33 -11.15 -17.00
C GLN A 28 12.23 -11.16 -15.93
N GLY A 29 12.01 -10.02 -15.27
CA GLY A 29 11.01 -9.89 -14.21
C GLY A 29 11.54 -10.05 -12.79
N ASP A 30 12.83 -10.37 -12.61
CA ASP A 30 13.47 -10.52 -11.31
C ASP A 30 14.04 -9.18 -10.77
N ALA A 31 14.40 -9.16 -9.49
CA ALA A 31 15.02 -8.03 -8.82
C ALA A 31 16.47 -7.81 -9.28
N ILE A 32 16.85 -6.54 -9.43
CA ILE A 32 18.23 -6.12 -9.72
C ILE A 32 18.81 -5.30 -8.57
N ALA A 33 20.04 -5.60 -8.18
CA ALA A 33 20.81 -4.75 -7.28
C ALA A 33 21.56 -3.69 -8.08
N VAL A 34 21.37 -2.43 -7.72
CA VAL A 34 22.09 -1.31 -8.33
C VAL A 34 23.25 -0.91 -7.44
N SER A 35 24.46 -0.97 -8.00
CA SER A 35 25.71 -0.69 -7.30
C SER A 35 26.36 0.61 -7.77
N SER A 36 27.01 1.31 -6.85
CA SER A 36 27.83 2.49 -7.12
C SER A 36 29.11 2.40 -6.30
N ASN A 37 30.27 2.70 -6.87
CA ASN A 37 31.57 2.60 -6.21
C ASN A 37 31.76 1.26 -5.45
N ASN A 38 31.39 0.15 -6.10
CA ASN A 38 31.44 -1.21 -5.54
C ASN A 38 30.59 -1.44 -4.28
N GLN A 39 29.56 -0.62 -4.05
CA GLN A 39 28.59 -0.78 -2.97
C GLN A 39 27.16 -0.82 -3.52
N ILE A 40 26.35 -1.80 -3.10
CA ILE A 40 24.92 -1.81 -3.45
C ILE A 40 24.24 -0.64 -2.76
N GLN A 41 23.55 0.18 -3.55
CA GLN A 41 22.84 1.36 -3.07
C GLN A 41 21.36 1.07 -2.86
N PHE A 42 20.73 0.38 -3.82
CA PHE A 42 19.32 0.03 -3.76
C PHE A 42 19.03 -1.19 -4.65
N TYR A 43 17.82 -1.72 -4.50
CA TYR A 43 17.26 -2.75 -5.37
C TYR A 43 16.14 -2.14 -6.21
N ALA A 44 16.03 -2.57 -7.46
CA ALA A 44 14.91 -2.23 -8.33
C ALA A 44 14.20 -3.51 -8.76
N VAL A 45 12.87 -3.44 -8.84
CA VAL A 45 11.99 -4.53 -9.25
C VAL A 45 10.97 -3.98 -10.25
N PRO A 46 10.42 -4.83 -11.14
CA PRO A 46 9.26 -4.46 -11.93
C PRO A 46 8.05 -4.11 -11.05
N ALA A 47 7.18 -3.23 -11.54
CA ALA A 47 5.99 -2.79 -10.80
C ALA A 47 5.09 -3.96 -10.38
N ALA A 48 4.83 -4.92 -11.29
CA ALA A 48 4.02 -6.10 -10.98
C ALA A 48 4.60 -6.91 -9.81
N LEU A 49 5.91 -7.13 -9.79
CA LEU A 49 6.59 -7.85 -8.71
C LEU A 49 6.50 -7.07 -7.39
N PHE A 50 6.63 -5.75 -7.43
CA PHE A 50 6.49 -4.91 -6.23
C PHE A 50 5.11 -5.05 -5.58
N GLU A 51 4.04 -5.02 -6.40
CA GLU A 51 2.67 -5.17 -5.91
C GLU A 51 2.45 -6.56 -5.31
N GLU A 52 2.94 -7.62 -5.96
CA GLU A 52 2.87 -8.99 -5.44
C GLU A 52 3.61 -9.15 -4.11
N MET A 53 4.82 -8.60 -4.01
CA MET A 53 5.61 -8.59 -2.77
C MET A 53 4.89 -7.84 -1.64
N SER A 54 4.31 -6.69 -1.96
CA SER A 54 3.57 -5.86 -0.99
C SER A 54 2.33 -6.59 -0.50
N ALA A 55 1.54 -7.16 -1.41
CA ALA A 55 0.37 -7.97 -1.07
C ALA A 55 0.73 -9.18 -0.22
N PHE A 56 1.83 -9.88 -0.54
CA PHE A 56 2.32 -11.00 0.26
C PHE A 56 2.74 -10.55 1.67
N CYS A 57 3.44 -9.42 1.79
CA CYS A 57 3.84 -8.88 3.09
C CYS A 57 2.62 -8.47 3.94
N GLU A 58 1.63 -7.82 3.34
CA GLU A 58 0.37 -7.50 4.01
C GLU A 58 -0.37 -8.76 4.48
N TYR A 59 -0.44 -9.77 3.62
CA TYR A 59 -1.05 -11.06 3.95
C TYR A 59 -0.32 -11.73 5.12
N ALA A 60 1.01 -11.82 5.06
CA ALA A 60 1.85 -12.43 6.09
C ALA A 60 1.72 -11.71 7.44
N GLN A 61 1.60 -10.37 7.44
CA GLN A 61 1.40 -9.58 8.66
C GLN A 61 -0.01 -9.73 9.24
N ARG A 62 -1.05 -9.82 8.40
CA ARG A 62 -2.44 -9.96 8.87
C ARG A 62 -2.77 -11.38 9.33
N GLY A 63 -2.12 -12.38 8.74
CA GLY A 63 -2.39 -13.81 9.00
C GLY A 63 -3.74 -14.32 8.46
N SER A 64 -4.60 -13.44 7.92
CA SER A 64 -5.83 -13.79 7.22
C SER A 64 -6.12 -12.79 6.08
N THR A 65 -6.92 -13.20 5.10
CA THR A 65 -7.38 -12.37 3.97
C THR A 65 -8.42 -11.32 4.36
N GLU A 66 -8.87 -11.31 5.61
CA GLU A 66 -9.90 -10.39 6.07
C GLU A 66 -9.31 -9.00 6.30
N LEU A 67 -9.90 -8.02 5.64
CA LEU A 67 -9.59 -6.61 5.80
C LEU A 67 -10.02 -6.19 7.21
N LYS A 68 -9.11 -6.31 8.19
CA LYS A 68 -9.28 -5.70 9.51
C LYS A 68 -9.13 -4.19 9.36
N SER A 69 -10.13 -3.53 8.77
CA SER A 69 -10.28 -2.11 8.98
C SER A 69 -10.54 -1.95 10.46
N ILE A 70 -9.59 -1.36 11.19
CA ILE A 70 -9.94 -0.73 12.45
C ILE A 70 -10.82 0.43 11.97
N PRO A 71 -12.15 0.40 12.16
CA PRO A 71 -12.96 1.55 11.79
C PRO A 71 -12.33 2.74 12.48
N ALA A 72 -12.11 3.83 11.75
CA ALA A 72 -11.66 5.07 12.34
C ALA A 72 -12.71 5.46 13.39
N ASN A 73 -12.47 5.06 14.64
CA ASN A 73 -13.22 5.54 15.77
C ASN A 73 -12.75 6.98 15.93
N PHE A 74 -13.39 7.89 15.20
CA PHE A 74 -13.24 9.33 15.40
C PHE A 74 -13.76 9.64 16.81
N THR A 75 -12.90 9.45 17.81
CA THR A 75 -13.16 9.79 19.20
C THR A 75 -12.73 11.23 19.42
N GLY A 76 -13.63 12.17 19.13
CA GLY A 76 -13.55 13.52 19.69
C GLY A 76 -14.16 13.53 21.09
N GLU A 77 -13.74 14.45 21.97
CA GLU A 77 -14.41 14.64 23.26
C GLU A 77 -15.92 14.88 23.02
N GLY A 78 -16.75 14.00 23.60
CA GLY A 78 -18.21 14.06 23.48
C GLY A 78 -18.81 13.48 22.19
N LEU A 79 -18.02 13.03 21.21
CA LEU A 79 -18.50 12.48 19.94
C LEU A 79 -18.42 10.95 19.92
N ASN A 80 -19.57 10.29 20.03
CA ASN A 80 -19.69 8.85 19.81
C ASN A 80 -20.46 8.61 18.50
N MET A 81 -19.72 8.39 17.41
CA MET A 81 -20.27 8.25 16.06
C MET A 81 -21.27 7.09 15.93
N ASN A 82 -21.07 5.99 16.66
CA ASN A 82 -22.02 4.88 16.66
C ASN A 82 -23.39 5.32 17.19
N LYS A 83 -23.42 6.10 18.28
CA LYS A 83 -24.67 6.68 18.79
C LYS A 83 -25.32 7.64 17.79
N ILE A 84 -24.52 8.43 17.04
CA ILE A 84 -25.04 9.36 16.03
C ILE A 84 -25.63 8.59 14.85
N ALA A 85 -24.91 7.59 14.32
CA ALA A 85 -25.38 6.75 13.21
C ALA A 85 -26.65 5.99 13.58
N THR A 86 -26.73 5.43 14.79
CA THR A 86 -27.97 4.77 15.27
C THR A 86 -29.12 5.76 15.41
N LYS A 87 -28.89 6.97 15.94
CA LYS A 87 -29.92 8.01 16.03
C LYS A 87 -30.38 8.51 14.67
N MET A 88 -29.47 8.70 13.71
CA MET A 88 -29.82 9.06 12.34
C MET A 88 -30.62 7.96 11.66
N ALA A 89 -30.22 6.69 11.77
CA ALA A 89 -30.95 5.57 11.20
C ALA A 89 -32.37 5.44 11.79
N ALA A 90 -32.52 5.65 13.10
CA ALA A 90 -33.84 5.68 13.74
C ALA A 90 -34.68 6.86 13.23
N LYS A 91 -34.09 8.06 13.15
CA LYS A 91 -34.78 9.25 12.62
C LYS A 91 -35.20 9.08 11.15
N ILE A 92 -34.38 8.42 10.32
CA ILE A 92 -34.71 8.10 8.93
C ILE A 92 -35.89 7.12 8.83
N LYS A 93 -35.96 6.16 9.76
CA LYS A 93 -36.99 5.11 9.76
C LYS A 93 -38.33 5.59 10.33
N GLU A 94 -38.31 6.56 11.25
CA GLU A 94 -39.49 7.05 11.97
C GLU A 94 -39.96 8.44 11.49
N GLY A 95 -39.11 9.20 10.77
CA GLY A 95 -39.42 10.55 10.33
C GLY A 95 -40.46 10.58 9.21
N MET A 96 -41.48 11.44 9.37
CA MET A 96 -42.45 11.75 8.31
C MET A 96 -41.87 12.81 7.36
N SER A 97 -42.46 13.00 6.17
CA SER A 97 -41.90 13.85 5.10
C SER A 97 -41.66 15.32 5.47
N GLY A 98 -42.15 15.80 6.62
CA GLY A 98 -41.91 17.16 7.13
C GLY A 98 -40.65 17.31 7.99
N ASP A 99 -39.95 16.21 8.33
CA ASP A 99 -38.76 16.22 9.20
C ASP A 99 -37.43 16.35 8.43
N TYR A 100 -37.51 16.48 7.10
CA TYR A 100 -36.35 16.61 6.20
C TYR A 100 -36.46 17.93 5.43
N GLU A 101 -35.42 18.76 5.49
CA GLU A 101 -35.28 19.87 4.54
C GLU A 101 -34.82 19.31 3.20
N GLU A 102 -35.73 19.28 2.22
CA GLU A 102 -35.37 19.08 0.82
C GLU A 102 -34.77 20.38 0.30
N TRP A 103 -33.45 20.38 0.07
CA TRP A 103 -32.82 21.49 -0.64
C TRP A 103 -33.22 21.44 -2.12
N SER A 104 -33.87 22.51 -2.58
CA SER A 104 -34.19 22.75 -4.00
C SER A 104 -33.04 23.44 -4.72
#